data_AF-A0A3B8VXP0-F1
#
_entry.id   AF-A0A3B8VXP0-F1
#
_cell.length_a   1.000
_cell.length_b   1.000
_cell.length_c   1.000
_cell.angle_alpha   90.00
_cell.angle_beta   90.00
_cell.angle_gamma   90.00
#
_symmetry.space_group_name_H-M   'P 1'
#
loop_
_entity.id
_entity.type
_entity.pdbx_description
1 polymer ?
#
loop_
_entity_poly.entity_id
_entity_poly.type
_entity_poly.pdbx_seq_one_letter_code
_entity_poly.pdbx_strand_id
1 'polypeptide(L)'
;MAEGIKNLAKDTAIYGVSSIVGRLLNWLLTPMYVRMFTESDNGIITNLYSWVALLFVILTYGMETTFFRYINEKNTTNTNGVYATALSALASTSALFIGLIVLFLTPISKYLEYSDHKDYIMIMAVIIAIDAFCAIPFAYLRYKKRAIKFATLRLFNVGA
;
A
#
# COMPACT_ATOMS: atom_id res chain seq x y z
N MET A 1 25.62 7.63 -26.41
CA MET A 1 24.14 7.75 -26.50
C MET A 1 23.41 6.40 -26.41
N ALA A 2 23.92 5.30 -26.98
CA ALA A 2 23.28 3.97 -26.88
C ALA A 2 23.24 3.34 -25.47
N GLU A 3 24.25 3.60 -24.62
CA GLU A 3 24.30 3.07 -23.25
C GLU A 3 23.18 3.61 -22.34
N GLY A 4 22.80 4.88 -22.50
CA GLY A 4 21.72 5.50 -21.74
C GLY A 4 20.36 4.86 -22.03
N ILE A 5 20.08 4.59 -23.31
CA ILE A 5 18.84 3.92 -23.77
C ILE A 5 18.76 2.48 -23.27
N LYS A 6 19.89 1.75 -23.28
CA LYS A 6 19.93 0.35 -22.82
C LYS A 6 19.68 0.24 -21.32
N ASN A 7 20.23 1.16 -20.52
CA ASN A 7 19.95 1.23 -19.09
C ASN A 7 18.52 1.70 -18.80
N LEU A 8 17.98 2.67 -19.55
CA LEU A 8 16.59 3.10 -19.43
C LEU A 8 15.59 1.97 -19.74
N ALA A 9 15.87 1.19 -20.79
CA ALA A 9 15.04 0.06 -21.18
C ALA A 9 15.09 -1.06 -20.13
N LYS A 10 16.27 -1.36 -19.57
CA LYS A 10 16.43 -2.30 -18.45
C LYS A 10 15.66 -1.85 -17.21
N ASP A 11 15.80 -0.60 -16.84
CA ASP A 11 15.09 0.00 -15.72
C ASP A 11 13.58 -0.07 -15.98
N THR A 12 13.10 0.38 -17.13
CA THR A 12 11.67 0.35 -17.50
C THR A 12 11.10 -1.06 -17.52
N ALA A 13 11.86 -2.04 -18.02
CA ALA A 13 11.45 -3.43 -18.00
C ALA A 13 11.34 -3.95 -16.56
N ILE A 14 12.33 -3.70 -15.70
CA ILE A 14 12.30 -4.19 -14.31
C ILE A 14 11.21 -3.48 -13.48
N TYR A 15 11.06 -2.16 -13.62
CA TYR A 15 10.05 -1.36 -12.92
C TYR A 15 8.63 -1.63 -13.46
N GLY A 16 8.49 -1.76 -14.77
CA GLY A 16 7.22 -2.01 -15.44
C GLY A 16 6.72 -3.43 -15.18
N VAL A 17 7.57 -4.43 -15.40
CA VAL A 17 7.22 -5.85 -15.23
C VAL A 17 6.84 -6.16 -13.79
N SER A 18 7.57 -5.64 -12.79
CA SER A 18 7.19 -5.85 -11.38
C SER A 18 5.83 -5.26 -11.03
N SER A 19 5.48 -4.09 -11.56
CA SER A 19 4.15 -3.49 -11.35
C SER A 19 3.03 -4.24 -12.08
N ILE A 20 3.33 -4.77 -13.26
CA ILE A 20 2.39 -5.51 -14.10
C ILE A 20 2.11 -6.87 -13.49
N VAL A 21 3.14 -7.60 -13.05
CA VAL A 21 2.99 -8.93 -12.43
C VAL A 21 2.12 -8.86 -11.18
N GLY A 22 2.30 -7.85 -10.31
CA GLY A 22 1.45 -7.68 -9.13
C GLY A 22 -0.04 -7.41 -9.47
N ARG A 23 -0.31 -6.65 -10.54
CA ARG A 23 -1.68 -6.47 -11.05
C ARG A 23 -2.22 -7.73 -11.72
N LEU A 24 -1.37 -8.48 -12.41
CA LEU A 24 -1.72 -9.72 -13.10
C LEU A 24 -2.12 -10.81 -12.11
N LEU A 25 -1.41 -10.91 -10.99
CA LEU A 25 -1.77 -11.81 -9.88
C LEU A 25 -3.13 -11.43 -9.26
N ASN A 26 -3.35 -10.15 -8.95
CA ASN A 26 -4.65 -9.67 -8.48
C ASN A 26 -5.79 -9.98 -9.47
N TRP A 27 -5.54 -9.74 -10.77
CA TRP A 27 -6.51 -10.00 -11.82
C TRP A 27 -6.78 -11.50 -12.02
N LEU A 28 -5.79 -12.38 -11.81
CA LEU A 28 -5.97 -13.83 -11.87
C LEU A 28 -6.76 -14.37 -10.66
N LEU A 29 -6.70 -13.68 -9.51
CA LEU A 29 -7.47 -14.02 -8.32
C LEU A 29 -8.96 -13.67 -8.48
N THR A 30 -9.29 -12.61 -9.24
CA THR A 30 -10.69 -12.21 -9.51
C THR A 30 -11.58 -13.35 -10.05
N PRO A 31 -11.24 -14.08 -11.13
CA PRO A 31 -12.07 -15.18 -11.63
C PRO A 31 -12.13 -16.36 -10.65
N MET A 32 -11.16 -16.51 -9.75
CA MET A 32 -11.19 -17.52 -8.70
C MET A 32 -12.21 -17.14 -7.62
N TYR A 33 -12.22 -15.88 -7.18
CA TYR A 33 -13.19 -15.35 -6.22
C TYR A 33 -14.63 -15.45 -6.73
N VAL A 34 -14.86 -15.07 -7.99
CA VAL A 34 -16.20 -15.13 -8.62
C VAL A 34 -16.72 -16.57 -8.75
N ARG A 35 -15.85 -17.59 -8.79
CA ARG A 35 -16.25 -19.01 -8.90
C ARG A 35 -16.41 -19.71 -7.55
N MET A 36 -15.66 -19.31 -6.52
CA MET A 36 -15.72 -19.95 -5.19
C MET A 36 -16.73 -19.32 -4.24
N PHE A 37 -17.03 -18.02 -4.39
CA PHE A 37 -17.92 -17.29 -3.48
C PHE A 37 -19.29 -17.05 -4.08
N THR A 38 -20.33 -17.04 -3.23
CA THR A 38 -21.69 -16.63 -3.60
C THR A 38 -21.76 -15.15 -3.96
N GLU A 39 -22.79 -14.75 -4.71
CA GLU A 39 -22.98 -13.34 -5.11
C GLU A 39 -23.08 -12.39 -3.90
N SER A 40 -23.65 -12.88 -2.78
CA SER A 40 -23.70 -12.15 -1.51
C SER A 40 -22.31 -11.78 -1.01
N ASP A 41 -21.40 -12.75 -1.00
CA ASP A 41 -20.09 -12.62 -0.36
C ASP A 41 -19.15 -11.75 -1.21
N ASN A 42 -19.28 -11.86 -2.54
CA ASN A 42 -18.58 -10.97 -3.48
C ASN A 42 -19.01 -9.50 -3.34
N GLY A 43 -20.28 -9.24 -3.01
CA GLY A 43 -20.79 -7.90 -2.70
C GLY A 43 -20.12 -7.29 -1.46
N ILE A 44 -19.93 -8.11 -0.41
CA ILE A 44 -19.25 -7.72 0.83
C ILE A 44 -17.79 -7.35 0.57
N ILE A 45 -17.06 -8.21 -0.15
CA ILE A 45 -15.66 -7.98 -0.52
C ILE A 45 -15.51 -6.69 -1.32
N THR A 46 -16.39 -6.46 -2.31
CA THR A 46 -16.35 -5.25 -3.14
C THR A 46 -16.59 -3.97 -2.34
N ASN A 47 -17.52 -4.01 -1.38
CA ASN A 47 -17.79 -2.89 -0.47
C ASN A 47 -16.59 -2.62 0.45
N LEU A 48 -16.00 -3.66 1.05
CA LEU A 48 -14.78 -3.55 1.85
C LEU A 48 -13.62 -2.92 1.05
N TYR A 49 -13.37 -3.38 -0.17
CA TYR A 49 -12.33 -2.82 -1.03
C TYR A 49 -12.56 -1.33 -1.36
N SER A 50 -13.82 -0.91 -1.48
CA SER A 50 -14.17 0.51 -1.71
C SER A 50 -13.78 1.37 -0.51
N TRP A 51 -14.05 0.90 0.71
CA TRP A 51 -13.61 1.55 1.94
C TRP A 51 -12.09 1.54 2.11
N VAL A 52 -11.42 0.43 1.78
CA VAL A 52 -9.95 0.33 1.77
C VAL A 52 -9.34 1.43 0.92
N ALA A 53 -9.80 1.58 -0.33
CA ALA A 53 -9.25 2.56 -1.26
C ALA A 53 -9.39 3.99 -0.71
N LEU A 54 -10.55 4.31 -0.14
CA LEU A 54 -10.83 5.64 0.42
C LEU A 54 -9.96 5.92 1.67
N LEU A 55 -9.94 4.98 2.61
CA LEU A 55 -9.16 5.09 3.85
C LEU A 55 -7.67 5.14 3.58
N PHE A 56 -7.16 4.34 2.64
CA PHE A 56 -5.76 4.34 2.25
C PHE A 56 -5.30 5.70 1.71
N VAL A 57 -6.12 6.36 0.88
CA VAL A 57 -5.82 7.71 0.35
C VAL A 57 -5.76 8.73 1.49
N ILE A 58 -6.70 8.68 2.42
CA ILE A 58 -6.73 9.57 3.59
C ILE A 58 -5.51 9.32 4.49
N LEU A 59 -5.21 8.05 4.77
CA LEU A 59 -4.16 7.66 5.70
C LEU A 59 -2.75 7.91 5.17
N THR A 60 -2.58 7.85 3.85
CA THR A 60 -1.32 8.18 3.19
C THR A 60 -1.17 9.70 3.03
N TYR A 61 -2.27 10.47 3.00
CA TYR A 61 -2.35 11.93 2.89
C TYR A 61 -1.37 12.58 1.88
N GLY A 62 -1.01 11.85 0.82
CA GLY A 62 -0.04 12.31 -0.18
C GLY A 62 1.42 12.36 0.30
N MET A 63 1.76 11.70 1.39
CA MET A 63 3.12 11.63 1.96
C MET A 63 4.20 11.26 0.97
N GLU A 64 3.91 10.33 0.06
CA GLU A 64 4.86 9.91 -0.98
C GLU A 64 5.34 11.10 -1.81
N THR A 65 4.42 11.96 -2.24
CA THR A 65 4.73 13.13 -3.08
C THR A 65 5.54 14.17 -2.31
N THR A 66 5.19 14.39 -1.04
CA THR A 66 5.89 15.32 -0.14
C THR A 66 7.30 14.84 0.14
N PHE A 67 7.45 13.54 0.40
CA PHE A 67 8.74 12.87 0.58
C PHE A 67 9.66 13.05 -0.64
N PHE A 68 9.13 12.81 -1.85
CA PHE A 68 9.89 13.00 -3.09
C PHE A 68 10.29 14.46 -3.34
N ARG A 69 9.46 15.42 -2.93
CA ARG A 69 9.79 16.85 -3.03
C ARG A 69 10.97 17.20 -2.12
N TYR A 70 10.90 16.85 -0.84
CA TYR A 70 11.92 17.20 0.15
C TYR A 70 13.26 16.49 -0.05
N ILE A 71 13.24 15.26 -0.57
CA ILE A 71 14.47 14.48 -0.78
C ILE A 71 15.23 14.88 -2.07
N ASN A 72 14.55 15.52 -3.03
CA ASN A 72 15.16 16.06 -4.25
C ASN A 72 15.61 17.52 -4.11
N GLU A 73 15.33 18.15 -2.97
CA GLU A 73 15.70 19.54 -2.72
C GLU A 73 17.20 19.64 -2.45
N LYS A 74 17.92 20.45 -3.25
CA LYS A 74 19.39 20.50 -3.32
C LYS A 74 20.09 20.92 -2.00
N ASN A 75 19.35 21.38 -1.00
CA ASN A 75 19.87 21.84 0.29
C ASN A 75 19.71 20.84 1.44
N THR A 76 19.19 19.63 1.18
CA THR A 76 18.93 18.65 2.25
C THR A 76 20.19 17.85 2.58
N THR A 77 21.05 18.39 3.45
CA THR A 77 22.23 17.68 4.01
C THR A 77 21.83 16.46 4.87
N ASN A 78 20.56 16.34 5.25
CA ASN A 78 20.01 15.30 6.13
C ASN A 78 18.92 14.44 5.46
N THR A 79 19.25 13.76 4.35
CA THR A 79 18.35 12.78 3.68
C THR A 79 17.80 11.73 4.65
N ASN A 80 18.61 11.30 5.63
CA ASN A 80 18.17 10.33 6.64
C ASN A 80 17.17 10.92 7.65
N GLY A 81 17.26 12.22 7.96
CA GLY A 81 16.31 12.91 8.84
C GLY A 81 14.92 13.00 8.21
N VAL A 82 14.84 13.35 6.92
CA VAL A 82 13.58 13.39 6.17
C VAL A 82 12.92 12.01 6.11
N TYR A 83 13.71 10.96 5.92
CA TYR A 83 13.21 9.59 5.94
C TYR A 83 12.69 9.17 7.32
N ALA A 84 13.45 9.44 8.39
CA ALA A 84 13.02 9.11 9.75
C ALA A 84 11.73 9.85 10.14
N THR A 85 11.62 11.14 9.83
CA THR A 85 10.43 11.95 10.10
C THR A 85 9.23 11.47 9.30
N ALA A 86 9.41 11.15 8.02
CA ALA A 86 8.32 10.65 7.18
C ALA A 86 7.84 9.28 7.66
N LEU A 87 8.76 8.39 8.02
CA LEU A 87 8.44 7.07 8.57
C LEU A 87 7.73 7.19 9.92
N SER A 88 8.20 8.06 10.82
CA SER A 88 7.59 8.24 12.15
C SER A 88 6.20 8.86 12.07
N ALA A 89 5.99 9.81 11.15
CA ALA A 89 4.68 10.42 10.95
C ALA A 89 3.67 9.38 10.46
N LEU A 90 4.05 8.56 9.48
CA LEU A 90 3.18 7.53 8.91
C LEU A 90 2.96 6.35 9.87
N ALA A 91 3.98 5.99 10.65
CA ALA A 91 3.84 5.01 11.74
C ALA A 91 2.86 5.52 12.80
N SER A 92 2.94 6.81 13.17
CA SER A 92 2.05 7.42 14.17
C SER A 92 0.59 7.47 13.67
N THR A 93 0.36 7.86 12.41
CA THR A 93 -0.99 7.88 11.83
C THR A 93 -1.56 6.48 11.66
N SER A 94 -0.75 5.50 11.24
CA SER A 94 -1.17 4.10 11.11
C SER A 94 -1.50 3.47 12.47
N ALA A 95 -0.68 3.73 13.50
CA ALA A 95 -0.94 3.26 14.86
C ALA A 95 -2.20 3.89 15.45
N LEU A 96 -2.40 5.19 15.23
CA LEU A 96 -3.61 5.90 15.65
C LEU A 96 -4.85 5.35 14.95
N PHE A 97 -4.76 5.02 13.66
CA PHE A 97 -5.85 4.43 12.91
C PHE A 97 -6.22 3.02 13.41
N ILE A 98 -5.24 2.15 13.66
CA ILE A 98 -5.50 0.85 14.28
C ILE A 98 -6.17 1.03 15.65
N GLY A 99 -5.66 1.96 16.47
CA GLY A 99 -6.25 2.28 17.78
C GLY A 99 -7.72 2.73 17.68
N LEU A 100 -8.04 3.59 16.70
CA LEU A 100 -9.41 4.02 16.43
C LEU A 100 -10.29 2.85 15.96
N ILE A 101 -9.81 1.98 15.08
CA ILE A 101 -10.61 0.84 14.61
C ILE A 101 -10.88 -0.14 15.75
N VAL A 102 -9.93 -0.40 16.62
CA VAL A 102 -10.14 -1.28 17.80
C VAL A 102 -11.17 -0.67 18.76
N LEU A 103 -11.11 0.65 18.99
CA LEU A 103 -12.07 1.36 19.85
C LEU A 103 -13.49 1.42 19.27
N PHE A 104 -13.60 1.61 17.95
CA PHE A 104 -14.88 1.74 17.26
C PHE A 104 -15.32 0.45 16.54
N LEU A 105 -14.69 -0.70 16.85
CA LEU A 105 -14.96 -1.97 16.18
C LEU A 105 -16.46 -2.35 16.26
N THR A 106 -17.05 -2.16 17.43
CA THR A 106 -18.46 -2.51 17.72
C THR A 106 -19.46 -1.62 16.96
N PRO A 107 -19.38 -0.27 17.00
CA PRO A 107 -20.28 0.57 16.22
C PRO A 107 -20.07 0.45 14.71
N ILE A 108 -18.83 0.25 14.23
CA ILE A 108 -18.53 0.07 12.80
C ILE A 108 -19.14 -1.25 12.29
N SER A 109 -18.94 -2.35 13.03
CA SER A 109 -19.52 -3.67 12.69
C SER A 109 -21.05 -3.64 12.66
N LYS A 110 -21.69 -2.84 13.53
CA LYS A 110 -23.14 -2.67 13.55
C LYS A 110 -23.66 -1.78 12.41
N TYR A 111 -22.90 -0.76 12.01
CA TYR A 111 -23.29 0.16 10.93
C TYR A 111 -23.11 -0.45 9.54
N LEU A 112 -22.08 -1.29 9.35
CA LEU A 112 -21.87 -2.03 8.11
C LEU A 112 -22.71 -3.32 8.01
N GLU A 113 -23.61 -3.60 8.97
CA GLU A 113 -24.40 -4.83 9.07
C GLU A 113 -23.59 -6.15 9.08
N TYR A 114 -22.26 -6.06 9.27
CA TYR A 114 -21.33 -7.20 9.39
C TYR A 114 -21.12 -7.62 10.84
N SER A 115 -22.21 -7.82 11.58
CA SER A 115 -22.17 -8.11 13.02
C SER A 115 -21.44 -9.42 13.36
N ASP A 116 -21.41 -10.38 12.43
CA ASP A 116 -20.74 -11.69 12.59
C ASP A 116 -19.29 -11.75 12.07
N HIS A 117 -18.79 -10.69 11.40
CA HIS A 117 -17.47 -10.72 10.78
C HIS A 117 -16.56 -9.56 11.18
N LYS A 118 -16.44 -9.35 12.50
CA LYS A 118 -15.51 -8.37 13.09
C LYS A 118 -14.06 -8.61 12.66
N ASP A 119 -13.71 -9.87 12.38
CA ASP A 119 -12.37 -10.27 11.93
C ASP A 119 -12.01 -9.66 10.58
N TYR A 120 -12.96 -9.53 9.63
CA TYR A 120 -12.67 -8.90 8.33
C TYR A 120 -12.33 -7.42 8.47
N ILE A 121 -13.00 -6.70 9.38
CA ILE A 121 -12.72 -5.28 9.64
C ILE A 121 -11.33 -5.13 10.27
N MET A 122 -10.96 -6.01 11.20
CA MET A 122 -9.64 -5.99 11.82
C MET A 122 -8.53 -6.33 10.81
N ILE A 123 -8.72 -7.37 10.00
CA ILE A 123 -7.77 -7.77 8.95
C ILE A 123 -7.60 -6.62 7.95
N MET A 124 -8.70 -6.00 7.51
CA MET A 124 -8.67 -4.85 6.61
C MET A 124 -7.88 -3.68 7.21
N ALA A 125 -8.13 -3.35 8.48
CA ALA A 125 -7.43 -2.28 9.18
C ALA A 125 -5.92 -2.51 9.25
N VAL A 126 -5.52 -3.74 9.55
CA VAL A 126 -4.11 -4.16 9.61
C VAL A 126 -3.47 -4.09 8.23
N ILE A 127 -4.13 -4.58 7.18
CA ILE A 127 -3.64 -4.49 5.79
C ILE A 127 -3.42 -3.03 5.40
N ILE A 128 -4.40 -2.14 5.62
CA ILE A 128 -4.29 -0.71 5.28
C ILE A 128 -3.12 -0.06 6.04
N ALA A 129 -2.98 -0.37 7.32
CA ALA A 129 -1.90 0.20 8.14
C ALA A 129 -0.52 -0.29 7.69
N ILE A 130 -0.39 -1.57 7.33
CA ILE A 130 0.86 -2.13 6.78
C ILE A 130 1.16 -1.49 5.43
N ASP A 131 0.18 -1.43 4.53
CA ASP A 131 0.35 -0.86 3.19
C ASP A 131 0.75 0.61 3.25
N ALA A 132 0.10 1.38 4.11
CA ALA A 132 0.46 2.77 4.32
C ALA A 132 1.87 2.89 4.90
N PHE A 133 2.21 2.12 5.94
CA PHE A 133 3.57 2.12 6.48
C PHE A 133 4.62 1.76 5.41
N CYS A 134 4.33 0.77 4.56
CA CYS A 134 5.20 0.32 3.48
C CYS A 134 5.34 1.33 2.32
N ALA A 135 4.39 2.26 2.15
CA ALA A 135 4.43 3.31 1.12
C ALA A 135 5.73 4.14 1.16
N ILE A 136 6.21 4.52 2.34
CA ILE A 136 7.43 5.33 2.51
C ILE A 136 8.73 4.56 2.24
N PRO A 137 8.97 3.36 2.83
CA PRO A 137 10.08 2.49 2.45
C PRO A 137 10.13 2.21 0.95
N PHE A 138 8.97 2.00 0.33
CA PHE A 138 8.82 1.83 -1.11
C PHE A 138 9.22 3.10 -1.88
N ALA A 139 8.72 4.27 -1.49
CA ALA A 139 9.12 5.55 -2.07
C ALA A 139 10.63 5.80 -1.93
N TYR A 140 11.23 5.47 -0.79
CA TYR A 140 12.67 5.61 -0.55
C TYR A 140 13.51 4.65 -1.40
N LEU A 141 13.08 3.39 -1.56
CA LEU A 141 13.75 2.45 -2.47
C LEU A 141 13.68 2.92 -3.92
N ARG A 142 12.55 3.51 -4.32
CA ARG A 142 12.37 4.12 -5.65
C ARG A 142 13.28 5.33 -5.84
N TYR A 143 13.45 6.18 -4.81
CA TYR A 143 14.43 7.26 -4.82
C TYR A 143 15.87 6.76 -4.99
N LYS A 144 16.27 5.69 -4.27
CA LYS A 144 17.60 5.08 -4.38
C LYS A 144 17.84 4.28 -5.68
N LYS A 145 16.88 4.25 -6.61
CA LYS A 145 16.93 3.44 -7.85
C LYS A 145 17.28 1.96 -7.61
N ARG A 146 16.95 1.40 -6.43
CA ARG A 146 17.19 -0.01 -6.10
C ARG A 146 15.96 -0.86 -6.46
N ALA A 147 15.64 -0.88 -7.75
CA ALA A 147 14.47 -1.53 -8.36
C ALA A 147 14.22 -2.97 -7.89
N ILE A 148 15.30 -3.75 -7.80
CA ILE A 148 15.23 -5.18 -7.56
C ILE A 148 14.73 -5.47 -6.15
N LYS A 149 15.22 -4.72 -5.14
CA LYS A 149 14.77 -4.88 -3.74
C LYS A 149 13.31 -4.44 -3.56
N PHE A 150 12.87 -3.42 -4.30
CA PHE A 150 11.49 -2.93 -4.29
C PHE A 150 10.54 -3.96 -4.88
N ALA A 151 10.90 -4.53 -6.03
CA ALA A 151 10.11 -5.56 -6.70
C ALA A 151 9.96 -6.82 -5.83
N THR A 152 11.04 -7.29 -5.20
CA THR A 152 10.95 -8.45 -4.29
C THR A 152 10.14 -8.15 -3.03
N LEU A 153 10.31 -6.97 -2.40
CA LEU A 153 9.53 -6.61 -1.20
C LEU A 153 8.05 -6.39 -1.52
N ARG A 154 7.74 -5.82 -2.69
CA ARG A 154 6.36 -5.62 -3.14
C ARG A 154 5.70 -6.93 -3.55
N LEU A 155 6.43 -7.86 -4.16
CA LEU A 155 5.93 -9.21 -4.43
C LEU A 155 5.70 -10.00 -3.13
N PHE A 156 6.56 -9.84 -2.13
CA PHE A 156 6.34 -10.42 -0.80
C PHE A 156 5.13 -9.81 -0.08
N ASN A 157 4.93 -8.49 -0.16
CA ASN A 157 3.80 -7.81 0.46
C ASN A 157 2.46 -8.06 -0.29
N VAL A 158 2.49 -8.35 -1.58
CA VAL A 158 1.29 -8.77 -2.36
C VAL A 158 1.01 -10.27 -2.20
N GLY A 159 2.02 -11.08 -1.89
CA GLY A 159 1.93 -12.54 -1.78
C GLY A 159 1.83 -13.10 -0.35
N ALA A 160 1.95 -12.25 0.67
CA ALA A 160 1.76 -12.57 2.09
C ALA A 160 0.46 -11.96 2.59
#